data_AF-A0A7S3U750-F1
#
_entry.id   AF-A0A7S3U750-F1
#
_cell.length_a   1.000
_cell.length_b   1.000
_cell.length_c   1.000
_cell.angle_alpha   90.00
_cell.angle_beta   90.00
_cell.angle_gamma   90.00
#
_symmetry.space_group_name_H-M   'P 1'
#
loop_
_entity.id
_entity.type
_entity.pdbx_description
1 polymer ?
#
loop_
_entity_poly.entity_id
_entity_poly.type
_entity_poly.pdbx_seq_one_letter_code
_entity_poly.pdbx_strand_id
1 'polypeptide(L)'
;AVFLRILPPASEEQVRLIRAAYEETYGKALTEAIKEAFSGDMEKALLARVHDKLTYYATVLNGAFAGWGTDEKATSRVLGRNTKTDVRRIGERYEEMFGGSL
;
A
#
# COMPACT_ATOMS: atom_id res chain seq x y z
N ALA A 1 -19.29 4.19 -7.03
CA ALA A 1 -18.87 3.14 -6.08
C ALA A 1 -18.65 3.75 -4.70
N VAL A 2 -19.11 3.11 -3.62
CA VAL A 2 -19.05 3.65 -2.24
C VAL A 2 -17.62 3.96 -1.78
N PHE A 3 -16.64 3.12 -2.16
CA PHE A 3 -15.21 3.30 -1.86
C PHE A 3 -14.67 4.67 -2.30
N LEU A 4 -15.02 5.14 -3.50
CA LEU A 4 -14.55 6.41 -4.06
C LEU A 4 -15.14 7.64 -3.37
N ARG A 5 -16.23 7.48 -2.63
CA ARG A 5 -16.85 8.57 -1.88
C ARG A 5 -16.32 8.65 -0.45
N ILE A 6 -15.96 7.52 0.14
CA ILE A 6 -15.59 7.43 1.57
C ILE A 6 -14.09 7.54 1.77
N LEU A 7 -13.27 6.82 0.99
CA LEU A 7 -11.83 6.71 1.25
C LEU A 7 -11.03 7.97 0.91
N PRO A 8 -11.27 8.67 -0.23
CA PRO A 8 -10.48 9.86 -0.54
C PRO A 8 -10.58 11.00 0.48
N PRO A 9 -11.76 11.38 1.01
CA PRO A 9 -11.86 12.47 2.00
C PRO A 9 -11.57 12.02 3.44
N ALA A 10 -11.46 10.71 3.71
CA ALA A 10 -11.19 10.21 5.06
C ALA A 10 -9.80 10.67 5.54
N SER A 11 -9.64 10.93 6.84
CA SER A 11 -8.33 11.11 7.47
C SER A 11 -7.61 9.77 7.66
N GLU A 12 -6.31 9.79 7.97
CA GLU A 12 -5.55 8.57 8.30
C GLU A 12 -6.19 7.79 9.47
N GLU A 13 -6.69 8.51 10.47
CA GLU A 13 -7.40 7.93 11.60
C GLU A 13 -8.69 7.24 11.15
N GLN A 14 -9.49 7.91 10.32
CA GLN A 14 -10.72 7.35 9.78
C GLN A 14 -10.44 6.13 8.91
N VAL A 15 -9.41 6.16 8.06
CA VAL A 15 -9.02 5.01 7.24
C VAL A 15 -8.62 3.82 8.12
N ARG A 16 -7.88 4.05 9.21
CA ARG A 16 -7.54 2.99 10.16
C ARG A 16 -8.79 2.37 10.81
N LEU A 17 -9.73 3.21 11.25
CA LEU A 17 -10.98 2.76 11.84
C LEU A 17 -11.86 2.02 10.82
N ILE A 18 -11.95 2.52 9.59
CA ILE A 18 -12.69 1.87 8.51
C ILE A 18 -12.11 0.49 8.20
N ARG A 19 -10.77 0.36 8.14
CA ARG A 19 -10.11 -0.94 7.96
C ARG A 19 -10.47 -1.92 9.07
N ALA A 20 -10.32 -1.51 10.33
CA ALA A 20 -10.61 -2.36 11.48
C ALA A 20 -12.09 -2.78 11.53
N ALA A 21 -13.01 -1.83 11.36
CA ALA A 21 -14.44 -2.09 11.37
C ALA A 21 -14.86 -2.99 10.20
N TYR A 22 -14.26 -2.83 9.02
CA TYR A 22 -14.54 -3.70 7.87
C TYR A 22 -14.11 -5.15 8.14
N GLU A 23 -12.92 -5.34 8.69
CA GLU A 23 -12.40 -6.67 9.04
C GLU A 23 -13.24 -7.33 10.14
N GLU A 24 -13.63 -6.58 11.18
CA GLU A 24 -14.51 -7.06 12.25
C GLU A 24 -15.91 -7.45 11.72
N THR A 25 -16.47 -6.67 10.80
CA THR A 25 -17.84 -6.88 10.30
C THR A 25 -17.92 -8.02 9.29
N TYR A 26 -16.93 -8.13 8.40
CA TYR A 26 -16.98 -9.04 7.25
C TYR A 26 -16.00 -10.22 7.35
N GLY A 27 -15.15 -10.26 8.38
CA GLY A 27 -14.12 -11.31 8.55
C GLY A 27 -13.07 -11.30 7.44
N LYS A 28 -12.92 -10.18 6.73
CA LYS A 28 -12.07 -10.04 5.56
C LYS A 28 -11.40 -8.67 5.53
N ALA A 29 -10.13 -8.62 5.14
CA ALA A 29 -9.41 -7.35 5.04
C ALA A 29 -10.00 -6.45 3.94
N LEU A 30 -10.15 -5.16 4.25
CA LEU A 30 -10.63 -4.14 3.30
C LEU A 30 -9.80 -4.10 2.00
N THR A 31 -8.49 -4.36 2.11
CA THR A 31 -7.56 -4.42 0.98
C THR A 31 -7.88 -5.57 0.02
N GLU A 32 -8.29 -6.73 0.54
CA GLU A 32 -8.72 -7.86 -0.30
C GLU A 32 -10.03 -7.55 -1.02
N ALA A 33 -10.99 -6.95 -0.32
CA ALA A 33 -12.24 -6.51 -0.94
C ALA A 33 -12.01 -5.50 -2.07
N ILE A 34 -11.02 -4.60 -1.93
CA ILE A 34 -10.64 -3.67 -3.00
C ILE A 34 -10.05 -4.42 -4.20
N LYS A 35 -9.16 -5.41 -3.97
CA LYS A 35 -8.56 -6.24 -5.04
C LYS A 35 -9.58 -7.06 -5.82
N GLU A 36 -10.67 -7.46 -5.18
CA GLU A 36 -11.75 -8.20 -5.84
C GLU A 36 -12.72 -7.30 -6.62
N ALA A 37 -12.95 -6.08 -6.13
CA ALA A 37 -13.93 -5.16 -6.70
C ALA A 37 -13.36 -4.24 -7.79
N PHE A 38 -12.05 -4.00 -7.80
CA PHE A 38 -11.39 -3.07 -8.71
C PHE A 38 -10.19 -3.73 -9.38
N SER A 39 -9.81 -3.20 -10.53
CA SER A 39 -8.58 -3.60 -11.24
C SER A 39 -7.84 -2.37 -11.76
N GLY A 40 -6.58 -2.57 -12.15
CA GLY A 40 -5.76 -1.54 -12.79
C GLY A 40 -5.45 -0.36 -11.88
N ASP A 41 -5.53 0.85 -12.42
CA ASP A 41 -5.08 2.06 -11.70
C ASP A 41 -6.00 2.43 -10.54
N MET A 42 -7.29 2.10 -10.61
CA MET A 42 -8.23 2.39 -9.54
C MET A 42 -7.96 1.51 -8.31
N GLU A 43 -7.68 0.23 -8.52
CA GLU A 43 -7.27 -0.68 -7.45
C GLU A 43 -6.01 -0.16 -6.75
N LYS A 44 -4.99 0.19 -7.53
CA LYS A 44 -3.72 0.74 -7.01
C LYS A 44 -3.94 2.02 -6.20
N ALA A 45 -4.77 2.94 -6.69
CA ALA A 45 -5.06 4.20 -6.00
C ALA A 45 -5.81 3.98 -4.67
N LEU A 46 -6.79 3.08 -4.65
CA LEU A 46 -7.54 2.75 -3.45
C LEU A 46 -6.66 2.02 -2.43
N LEU A 47 -5.85 1.05 -2.85
CA LEU A 47 -4.88 0.37 -1.99
C LEU A 47 -3.88 1.36 -1.39
N ALA A 48 -3.34 2.28 -2.21
CA ALA A 48 -2.46 3.34 -1.73
C ALA A 48 -3.12 4.22 -0.65
N ARG A 49 -4.44 4.43 -0.75
CA ARG A 49 -5.19 5.21 0.24
C ARG A 49 -5.40 4.45 1.54
N VAL A 50 -5.59 3.12 1.50
CA VAL A 50 -5.86 2.31 2.71
C VAL A 50 -4.62 1.76 3.40
N HIS A 51 -3.49 1.65 2.69
CA HIS A 51 -2.22 1.27 3.29
C HIS A 51 -1.57 2.44 4.03
N ASP A 52 -0.88 2.15 5.13
CA ASP A 52 0.06 3.11 5.68
C ASP A 52 1.23 3.32 4.71
N LYS A 53 1.88 4.49 4.83
CA LYS A 53 2.96 4.92 3.94
C LYS A 53 4.07 3.87 3.77
N LEU A 54 4.47 3.18 4.84
CA LEU A 54 5.58 2.22 4.78
C LEU A 54 5.15 0.94 4.05
N THR A 55 3.98 0.39 4.42
CA THR A 55 3.41 -0.80 3.76
C THR A 55 3.16 -0.54 2.28
N TYR A 56 2.67 0.65 1.91
CA TYR A 56 2.48 1.03 0.52
C TYR A 56 3.81 1.01 -0.25
N TYR A 57 4.85 1.66 0.27
CA TYR A 57 6.14 1.70 -0.40
C TYR A 57 6.83 0.35 -0.49
N ALA A 58 6.77 -0.47 0.57
CA ALA A 58 7.28 -1.83 0.54
C ALA A 58 6.58 -2.65 -0.56
N THR A 59 5.26 -2.52 -0.69
CA THR A 59 4.48 -3.22 -1.73
C THR A 59 4.85 -2.74 -3.14
N VAL A 60 5.03 -1.43 -3.33
CA VAL A 60 5.47 -0.86 -4.61
C VAL A 60 6.85 -1.37 -5.00
N LEU A 61 7.80 -1.41 -4.06
CA LEU A 61 9.15 -1.93 -4.28
C LEU A 61 9.11 -3.44 -4.61
N ASN A 62 8.30 -4.21 -3.90
CA ASN A 62 8.16 -5.64 -4.18
C ASN A 62 7.64 -5.89 -5.59
N GLY A 63 6.61 -5.13 -6.02
CA GLY A 63 6.13 -5.18 -7.39
C GLY A 63 7.16 -4.72 -8.42
N ALA A 64 7.99 -3.73 -8.08
CA ALA A 64 9.05 -3.23 -8.94
C ALA A 64 10.19 -4.25 -9.17
N PHE A 65 10.40 -5.18 -8.23
CA PHE A 65 11.46 -6.20 -8.27
C PHE A 65 10.97 -7.59 -8.71
N ALA A 66 9.66 -7.83 -8.76
CA ALA A 66 9.10 -9.16 -9.05
C ALA A 66 9.21 -9.59 -10.54
N GLY A 67 9.59 -8.69 -11.45
CA GLY A 67 9.63 -8.94 -12.90
C GLY A 67 10.99 -9.38 -13.44
N TRP A 68 11.06 -9.59 -14.76
CA TRP A 68 12.35 -9.69 -15.47
C TRP A 68 12.96 -8.30 -15.58
N GLY A 69 13.80 -7.96 -14.61
CA GLY A 69 14.40 -6.64 -14.45
C GLY A 69 13.71 -5.82 -13.36
N THR A 70 14.08 -4.54 -13.29
CA THR A 70 13.63 -3.63 -12.22
C THR A 70 12.79 -2.50 -12.81
N ASP A 71 11.63 -2.20 -12.22
CA ASP A 71 10.93 -0.95 -12.51
C ASP A 71 11.67 0.21 -11.82
N GLU A 72 12.64 0.76 -12.54
CA GLU A 72 13.47 1.89 -12.10
C GLU A 72 12.64 3.14 -11.80
N LYS A 73 11.52 3.35 -12.51
CA LYS A 73 10.66 4.52 -12.29
C LYS A 73 9.91 4.41 -10.98
N ALA A 74 9.37 3.23 -10.66
CA ALA A 74 8.75 2.97 -9.37
C ALA A 74 9.77 3.08 -8.23
N THR A 75 10.94 2.47 -8.40
CA THR A 75 12.03 2.48 -7.42
C THR A 75 12.52 3.90 -7.13
N SER A 76 12.83 4.67 -8.17
CA SER A 76 13.26 6.08 -8.05
C SER A 76 12.19 6.96 -7.39
N ARG A 77 10.91 6.74 -7.69
CA ARG A 77 9.81 7.48 -7.07
C ARG A 77 9.70 7.22 -5.56
N VAL A 78 9.92 5.99 -5.13
CA VAL A 78 9.89 5.62 -3.71
C VAL A 78 11.15 6.15 -3.00
N LEU A 79 12.34 5.80 -3.49
CA LEU A 79 13.58 6.14 -2.81
C LEU A 79 13.90 7.65 -2.87
N GLY A 80 13.66 8.29 -4.02
CA GLY A 80 14.00 9.70 -4.25
C GLY A 80 13.09 10.71 -3.54
N ARG A 81 11.90 10.29 -3.06
CA ARG A 81 10.96 11.16 -2.33
C ARG A 81 11.01 11.02 -0.81
N ASN A 82 11.88 10.16 -0.30
CA ASN A 82 11.94 9.82 1.11
C ASN A 82 13.34 10.13 1.68
N THR A 83 13.37 10.51 2.96
CA THR A 83 14.65 10.75 3.65
C THR A 83 15.40 9.44 3.86
N LYS A 84 16.70 9.49 4.16
CA LYS A 84 17.48 8.28 4.51
C LYS A 84 16.84 7.50 5.66
N THR A 85 16.31 8.21 6.65
CA THR A 85 15.60 7.60 7.79
C THR A 85 14.31 6.91 7.35
N ASP A 86 13.54 7.53 6.45
CA ASP A 86 12.34 6.92 5.90
C ASP A 86 12.67 5.69 5.05
N VAL A 87 13.71 5.76 4.21
CA VAL A 87 14.15 4.63 3.38
C VAL A 87 14.55 3.44 4.24
N ARG A 88 15.27 3.66 5.36
CA ARG A 88 15.56 2.58 6.32
C ARG A 88 14.29 1.94 6.86
N ARG A 89 13.30 2.73 7.28
CA ARG A 89 12.02 2.23 7.79
C ARG A 89 11.20 1.49 6.72
N ILE A 90 11.30 1.93 5.47
CA ILE A 90 10.70 1.22 4.33
C ILE A 90 11.40 -0.13 4.14
N GLY A 91 12.73 -0.18 4.25
CA GLY A 91 13.51 -1.42 4.20
C GLY A 91 13.14 -2.41 5.30
N GLU A 92 13.04 -1.94 6.55
CA GLU A 92 12.58 -2.76 7.69
C GLU A 92 11.18 -3.34 7.43
N ARG A 93 10.25 -2.50 6.97
CA ARG A 93 8.90 -2.95 6.63
C ARG A 93 8.90 -3.93 5.44
N TYR A 94 9.77 -3.73 4.47
CA TYR A 94 9.92 -4.61 3.32
C TYR A 94 10.42 -6.00 3.74
N GLU A 95 11.45 -6.05 4.59
CA GLU A 95 11.96 -7.29 5.19
C GLU A 95 10.89 -8.01 6.00
N GLU A 96 10.15 -7.30 6.86
CA GLU A 96 9.03 -7.86 7.63
C GLU A 96 7.96 -8.49 6.74
N MET A 97 7.67 -7.89 5.58
CA MET A 97 6.57 -8.32 4.70
C MET A 97 6.98 -9.42 3.71
N PHE A 98 8.22 -9.41 3.22
CA PHE A 98 8.64 -10.23 2.09
C PHE A 98 9.87 -11.10 2.37
N GLY A 99 10.50 -10.97 3.55
CA GLY A 99 11.60 -11.81 4.00
C GLY A 99 12.94 -11.59 3.29
N GLY A 100 13.04 -10.59 2.41
CA GLY A 100 14.27 -10.20 1.71
C GLY A 100 14.71 -8.79 2.10
N SER A 101 16.01 -8.52 2.09
CA SER A 101 16.56 -7.18 2.35
C SER A 101 16.34 -6.26 1.16
N LEU A 102 15.99 -5.01 1.44
CA LEU A 102 15.82 -3.95 0.43
C LEU A 102 17.17 -3.43 -0.11
#